data_AF-A0A7X7LDF3-F1
#
_entry.id   AF-A0A7X7LDF3-F1
#
_cell.length_a   1.000
_cell.length_b   1.000
_cell.length_c   1.000
_cell.angle_alpha   90.00
_cell.angle_beta   90.00
_cell.angle_gamma   90.00
#
_symmetry.space_group_name_H-M   'P 1'
#
loop_
_entity.id
_entity.type
_entity.pdbx_description
1 polymer ?
#
loop_
_entity_poly.entity_id
_entity_poly.type
_entity_poly.pdbx_seq_one_letter_code
_entity_poly.pdbx_strand_id
1 'polypeptide(L)'
;MQHSQYAHHNMARAGWFSGDGHQHIQPGPGALERTAAWCGEQALHWLFVCQPWFAKRDWYGTDAKAGMPAPAAHAGFNAWLGAEAPKTRYGHTWWVNLRALHRPFRHYTDRTMERHYVSPVTGNPAEIPYESVPMHVAWAEHLADGAVPVHPHPTSWWTAHEGRTFVTNISALLPLYVLSGMGPAVMVVMGYDADHVFYQDLWFNLLNRGYRVTAAAETDGAVDSARPRFRIGAFRTYAYLGPDARVTADAVACAIRQGRTIVSSGPFIDARIVDGAGSHRPGSVLQADGRARRLELSIHAAPLPGEAVSHVLVYRNGSLFRHRNLTDARHARWTESIDLAERDEAWYIVKCYGAAGPSSDAAFDVRRFAQACIASGETPYAGDGQVAMTSPFYFRGDTSRPDPPPLLPTAAAWERAMGDGVVRGLTERLWTGAWRAEHPAAAPGQVPWEAFAFDALAARLKELKTRRA
;
A
#
# COMPACT_ATOMS: atom_id res chain seq x y z
N MET A 1 -10.10 17.95 24.39
CA MET A 1 -10.18 16.91 23.36
C MET A 1 -8.81 16.27 23.25
N GLN A 2 -8.65 15.03 23.70
CA GLN A 2 -7.38 14.31 23.62
C GLN A 2 -7.12 14.00 22.13
N HIS A 3 -6.13 14.67 21.53
CA HIS A 3 -5.72 14.35 20.17
C HIS A 3 -4.97 13.01 20.20
N SER A 4 -5.62 11.94 19.75
CA SER A 4 -5.11 10.57 19.70
C SER A 4 -4.12 10.38 18.54
N GLN A 5 -3.03 11.14 18.53
CA GLN A 5 -2.02 11.01 17.47
C GLN A 5 -0.63 10.94 18.06
N TYR A 6 0.06 9.84 17.75
CA TYR A 6 1.37 9.50 18.26
C TYR A 6 2.44 9.97 17.25
N ALA A 7 3.56 10.47 17.74
CA ALA A 7 4.67 10.91 16.90
C ALA A 7 6.01 10.46 17.51
N HIS A 8 6.72 9.56 16.81
CA HIS A 8 8.08 9.19 17.19
C HIS A 8 9.09 10.24 16.71
N HIS A 9 9.29 11.30 17.49
CA HIS A 9 10.15 12.44 17.12
C HIS A 9 11.64 12.10 16.89
N ASN A 10 12.11 10.97 17.42
CA ASN A 10 13.53 10.61 17.37
C ASN A 10 13.91 9.70 16.19
N MET A 11 12.94 9.20 15.41
CA MET A 11 13.23 8.19 14.38
C MET A 11 13.98 8.75 13.17
N ALA A 12 13.82 10.05 12.87
CA ALA A 12 14.60 10.72 11.84
C ALA A 12 16.11 10.68 12.15
N ARG A 13 16.51 10.75 13.43
CA ARG A 13 17.92 10.60 13.84
C ARG A 13 18.46 9.20 13.59
N ALA A 14 17.59 8.19 13.60
CA ALA A 14 17.92 6.82 13.21
C ALA A 14 17.80 6.59 11.68
N GLY A 15 17.50 7.63 10.91
CA GLY A 15 17.36 7.62 9.45
C GLY A 15 15.99 7.24 8.91
N TRP A 16 14.98 7.13 9.78
CA TRP A 16 13.61 6.77 9.41
C TRP A 16 12.70 8.01 9.39
N PHE A 17 12.15 8.31 8.22
CA PHE A 17 11.34 9.49 7.99
C PHE A 17 9.90 9.08 7.67
N SER A 18 8.98 9.43 8.56
CA SER A 18 7.53 9.22 8.42
C SER A 18 6.89 10.14 7.38
N GLY A 19 5.91 9.63 6.68
CA GLY A 19 5.01 10.41 5.84
C GLY A 19 3.77 9.62 5.41
N ASP A 20 2.99 10.25 4.55
CA ASP A 20 1.73 9.75 4.01
C ASP A 20 1.55 10.24 2.54
N GLY A 21 0.97 9.42 1.68
CA GLY A 21 1.00 9.65 0.23
C GLY A 21 -0.34 9.87 -0.47
N HIS A 22 -1.47 9.63 0.20
CA HIS A 22 -2.80 9.66 -0.41
C HIS A 22 -3.70 10.72 0.24
N GLN A 23 -3.38 12.00 0.01
CA GLN A 23 -3.97 13.11 0.76
C GLN A 23 -4.89 14.01 -0.06
N HIS A 24 -6.13 14.16 0.38
CA HIS A 24 -7.20 14.97 -0.21
C HIS A 24 -7.41 16.28 0.53
N ILE A 25 -6.38 17.13 0.55
CA ILE A 25 -6.41 18.40 1.28
C ILE A 25 -7.16 19.45 0.44
N GLN A 26 -8.17 20.10 1.02
CA GLN A 26 -8.93 21.15 0.34
C GLN A 26 -8.09 22.42 0.15
N PRO A 27 -8.03 23.01 -1.06
CA PRO A 27 -7.35 24.28 -1.27
C PRO A 27 -8.11 25.41 -0.60
N GLY A 28 -7.38 26.43 -0.15
CA GLY A 28 -7.96 27.66 0.40
C GLY A 28 -6.92 28.53 1.09
N PRO A 29 -7.29 29.76 1.49
CA PRO A 29 -6.40 30.63 2.24
C PRO A 29 -5.85 29.91 3.49
N GLY A 30 -4.53 29.95 3.67
CA GLY A 30 -3.86 29.35 4.82
C GLY A 30 -3.79 27.81 4.83
N ALA A 31 -4.26 27.13 3.77
CA ALA A 31 -4.35 25.66 3.79
C ALA A 31 -2.96 25.00 3.90
N LEU A 32 -1.95 25.56 3.21
CA LEU A 32 -0.59 25.06 3.24
C LEU A 32 0.03 25.23 4.62
N GLU A 33 -0.16 26.39 5.23
CA GLU A 33 0.34 26.74 6.55
C GLU A 33 -0.29 25.84 7.63
N ARG A 34 -1.61 25.62 7.56
CA ARG A 34 -2.30 24.68 8.46
C ARG A 34 -1.80 23.25 8.29
N THR A 35 -1.59 22.82 7.04
CA THR A 35 -1.07 21.46 6.74
C THR A 35 0.36 21.30 7.24
N ALA A 36 1.22 22.29 7.02
CA ALA A 36 2.60 22.27 7.48
C ALA A 36 2.69 22.29 9.01
N ALA A 37 1.87 23.12 9.68
CA ALA A 37 1.77 23.14 11.14
C ALA A 37 1.34 21.77 11.69
N TRP A 38 0.27 21.20 11.12
CA TRP A 38 -0.20 19.86 11.45
C TRP A 38 0.89 18.80 11.27
N CYS A 39 1.57 18.78 10.12
CA CYS A 39 2.64 17.83 9.85
C CYS A 39 3.82 18.00 10.82
N GLY A 40 4.18 19.24 11.17
CA GLY A 40 5.21 19.55 12.16
C GLY A 40 4.87 18.99 13.54
N GLU A 41 3.64 19.24 14.03
CA GLU A 41 3.13 18.67 15.28
C GLU A 41 3.12 17.14 15.26
N GLN A 42 2.76 16.56 14.11
CA GLN A 42 2.71 15.12 13.92
C GLN A 42 4.07 14.48 13.58
N ALA A 43 5.16 15.25 13.49
CA ALA A 43 6.45 14.77 13.01
C ALA A 43 6.35 13.98 11.68
N LEU A 44 5.60 14.50 10.72
CA LEU A 44 5.58 14.01 9.34
C LEU A 44 6.62 14.78 8.53
N HIS A 45 7.52 14.05 7.88
CA HIS A 45 8.67 14.60 7.18
C HIS A 45 8.40 14.80 5.69
N TRP A 46 7.47 14.02 5.15
CA TRP A 46 7.06 14.08 3.76
C TRP A 46 5.55 13.83 3.60
N LEU A 47 4.95 14.47 2.59
CA LEU A 47 3.62 14.15 2.09
C LEU A 47 3.61 14.14 0.56
N PHE A 48 2.80 13.25 -0.02
CA PHE A 48 2.35 13.36 -1.39
C PHE A 48 0.87 13.73 -1.41
N VAL A 49 0.54 14.83 -2.09
CA VAL A 49 -0.81 15.40 -2.08
C VAL A 49 -1.54 15.05 -3.38
N CYS A 50 -2.77 14.60 -3.24
CA CYS A 50 -3.70 14.27 -4.31
C CYS A 50 -4.64 15.46 -4.60
N GLN A 51 -5.52 15.31 -5.59
CA GLN A 51 -6.57 16.28 -5.85
C GLN A 51 -7.40 16.53 -4.58
N PRO A 52 -7.85 17.76 -4.28
CA PRO A 52 -7.88 18.98 -5.11
C PRO A 52 -6.65 19.91 -5.05
N TRP A 53 -5.55 19.55 -4.38
CA TRP A 53 -4.51 20.52 -4.01
C TRP A 53 -3.86 21.28 -5.16
N PHE A 54 -3.60 20.58 -6.28
CA PHE A 54 -2.86 21.09 -7.43
C PHE A 54 -3.75 21.40 -8.63
N ALA A 55 -5.08 21.28 -8.49
CA ALA A 55 -6.02 21.50 -9.58
C ALA A 55 -7.29 22.20 -9.06
N LYS A 56 -7.72 23.26 -9.75
CA LYS A 56 -9.03 23.89 -9.48
C LYS A 56 -10.13 22.86 -9.69
N ARG A 57 -11.23 22.99 -8.94
CA ARG A 57 -12.38 22.05 -8.93
C ARG A 57 -13.00 21.81 -10.33
N ASP A 58 -12.70 22.66 -11.31
CA ASP A 58 -13.04 22.52 -12.73
C ASP A 58 -11.98 21.77 -13.55
N TRP A 59 -11.19 20.85 -12.95
CA TRP A 59 -10.13 20.10 -13.63
C TRP A 59 -10.57 19.28 -14.85
N TYR A 60 -11.88 19.11 -15.06
CA TYR A 60 -12.46 18.56 -16.30
C TYR A 60 -12.54 19.57 -17.47
N GLY A 61 -12.61 20.86 -17.17
CA GLY A 61 -12.77 21.95 -18.13
C GLY A 61 -11.47 22.64 -18.52
N THR A 62 -10.32 22.25 -17.94
CA THR A 62 -9.03 22.86 -18.21
C THR A 62 -8.13 21.98 -19.08
N ASP A 63 -7.41 22.62 -20.00
CA ASP A 63 -6.30 22.05 -20.77
C ASP A 63 -4.94 22.18 -20.05
N ALA A 64 -4.93 22.78 -18.85
CA ALA A 64 -3.70 22.93 -18.09
C ALA A 64 -3.21 21.57 -17.59
N LYS A 65 -1.92 21.29 -17.77
CA LYS A 65 -1.24 20.21 -17.07
C LYS A 65 -1.09 20.60 -15.61
N ALA A 66 -1.58 19.74 -14.72
CA ALA A 66 -1.48 20.02 -13.31
C ALA A 66 -0.06 19.65 -12.82
N GLY A 67 0.51 20.56 -12.05
CA GLY A 67 1.79 20.39 -11.37
C GLY A 67 1.66 21.02 -9.99
N MET A 68 2.41 20.53 -9.01
CA MET A 68 2.47 21.24 -7.74
C MET A 68 3.33 22.50 -7.96
N PRO A 69 2.85 23.72 -7.64
CA PRO A 69 3.73 24.88 -7.55
C PRO A 69 4.86 24.54 -6.57
N ALA A 70 6.08 25.01 -6.86
CA ALA A 70 7.36 24.57 -6.25
C ALA A 70 7.24 23.91 -4.86
N PRO A 71 7.90 22.75 -4.60
CA PRO A 71 7.76 22.01 -3.36
C PRO A 71 7.82 22.95 -2.16
N ALA A 72 6.71 23.05 -1.45
CA ALA A 72 6.57 23.97 -0.34
C ALA A 72 7.32 23.36 0.85
N ALA A 73 8.62 23.62 0.94
CA ALA A 73 9.41 23.31 2.11
C ALA A 73 9.08 24.36 3.18
N HIS A 74 8.24 23.98 4.15
CA HIS A 74 7.91 24.82 5.30
C HIS A 74 8.28 24.08 6.58
N ALA A 75 9.02 24.74 7.47
CA ALA A 75 9.28 24.28 8.84
C ALA A 75 9.78 22.81 8.96
N GLY A 76 10.65 22.35 8.05
CA GLY A 76 11.22 21.00 8.08
C GLY A 76 10.31 19.90 7.50
N PHE A 77 9.16 20.28 6.95
CA PHE A 77 8.23 19.40 6.25
C PHE A 77 8.30 19.62 4.73
N ASN A 78 8.09 18.55 3.95
CA ASN A 78 8.10 18.58 2.49
C ASN A 78 6.80 18.00 1.90
N ALA A 79 6.14 18.76 1.02
CA ALA A 79 5.01 18.27 0.23
C ALA A 79 5.36 18.21 -1.26
N TRP A 80 4.87 17.17 -1.94
CA TRP A 80 5.02 16.98 -3.38
C TRP A 80 3.73 16.52 -4.05
N LEU A 81 3.68 16.64 -5.37
CA LEU A 81 2.59 16.11 -6.18
C LEU A 81 2.51 14.58 -6.02
N GLY A 82 1.35 14.09 -5.58
CA GLY A 82 1.03 12.67 -5.50
C GLY A 82 0.05 12.23 -6.58
N ALA A 83 -1.05 12.97 -6.77
CA ALA A 83 -2.16 12.66 -7.67
C ALA A 83 -2.77 11.26 -7.51
N GLU A 84 -4.06 11.19 -7.15
CA GLU A 84 -4.82 9.94 -7.18
C GLU A 84 -5.30 9.75 -8.63
N ALA A 85 -4.37 9.28 -9.47
CA ALA A 85 -4.51 9.12 -10.91
C ALA A 85 -3.60 7.99 -11.41
N PRO A 86 -3.94 7.31 -12.52
CA PRO A 86 -5.18 7.47 -13.24
C PRO A 86 -6.34 6.90 -12.44
N LYS A 87 -7.53 7.51 -12.53
CA LYS A 87 -8.75 7.10 -11.85
C LYS A 87 -9.73 6.55 -12.86
N THR A 88 -9.76 5.22 -12.96
CA THR A 88 -10.52 4.51 -13.99
C THR A 88 -11.38 3.43 -13.37
N ARG A 89 -12.31 2.85 -14.14
CA ARG A 89 -13.13 1.73 -13.66
C ARG A 89 -12.31 0.55 -13.12
N TYR A 90 -11.04 0.46 -13.49
CA TYR A 90 -10.16 -0.60 -13.01
C TYR A 90 -9.38 -0.22 -11.73
N GLY A 91 -9.71 0.93 -11.14
CA GLY A 91 -9.06 1.45 -9.95
C GLY A 91 -8.17 2.65 -10.22
N HIS A 92 -7.33 2.95 -9.24
CA HIS A 92 -6.39 4.05 -9.29
C HIS A 92 -5.09 3.80 -8.52
N THR A 93 -4.16 4.73 -8.65
CA THR A 93 -2.89 4.77 -7.93
C THR A 93 -2.69 6.17 -7.35
N TRP A 94 -1.92 6.29 -6.28
CA TRP A 94 -1.25 7.54 -5.92
C TRP A 94 0.25 7.39 -6.13
N TRP A 95 0.95 8.51 -6.31
CA TRP A 95 2.35 8.49 -6.69
C TRP A 95 3.28 9.05 -5.63
N VAL A 96 4.46 8.44 -5.57
CA VAL A 96 5.64 9.02 -4.94
C VAL A 96 6.56 9.52 -6.04
N ASN A 97 7.13 10.71 -5.85
CA ASN A 97 8.03 11.37 -6.80
C ASN A 97 7.42 11.66 -8.18
N LEU A 98 6.11 11.93 -8.25
CA LEU A 98 5.48 12.44 -9.46
C LEU A 98 5.89 13.90 -9.67
N ARG A 99 6.57 14.18 -10.79
CA ARG A 99 7.08 15.54 -11.08
C ARG A 99 6.00 16.46 -11.63
N ALA A 100 5.26 15.95 -12.61
CA ALA A 100 4.16 16.62 -13.26
C ALA A 100 3.28 15.58 -13.97
N LEU A 101 2.07 15.97 -14.33
CA LEU A 101 1.26 15.21 -15.28
C LEU A 101 1.72 15.51 -16.70
N HIS A 102 1.86 14.48 -17.54
CA HIS A 102 2.24 14.65 -18.95
C HIS A 102 1.10 15.20 -19.80
N ARG A 103 -0.14 15.02 -19.33
CA ARG A 103 -1.39 15.42 -19.98
C ARG A 103 -2.29 16.15 -18.98
N PRO A 104 -3.31 16.89 -19.45
CA PRO A 104 -4.34 17.45 -18.56
C PRO A 104 -4.98 16.34 -17.72
N PHE A 105 -5.30 16.64 -16.45
CA PHE A 105 -5.78 15.64 -15.48
C PHE A 105 -6.97 14.82 -15.99
N ARG A 106 -7.89 15.44 -16.73
CA ARG A 106 -9.05 14.78 -17.35
C ARG A 106 -8.72 13.56 -18.22
N HIS A 107 -7.51 13.45 -18.75
CA HIS A 107 -7.09 12.28 -19.56
C HIS A 107 -6.77 11.07 -18.68
N TYR A 108 -6.41 11.30 -17.42
CA TYR A 108 -6.15 10.26 -16.44
C TYR A 108 -7.40 9.87 -15.65
N THR A 109 -8.58 10.43 -15.97
CA THR A 109 -9.84 10.09 -15.31
C THR A 109 -10.84 9.54 -16.33
N ASP A 110 -11.46 8.40 -16.02
CA ASP A 110 -12.57 7.85 -16.81
C ASP A 110 -13.87 8.59 -16.43
N ARG A 111 -14.24 9.64 -17.19
CA ARG A 111 -15.35 10.55 -16.85
C ARG A 111 -16.71 9.87 -16.82
N THR A 112 -16.93 8.91 -17.72
CA THR A 112 -18.17 8.13 -17.76
C THR A 112 -18.32 7.28 -16.51
N MET A 113 -17.22 6.66 -16.08
CA MET A 113 -17.16 5.95 -14.81
C MET A 113 -17.33 6.92 -13.63
N GLU A 114 -16.68 8.09 -13.62
CA GLU A 114 -16.80 9.01 -12.48
C GLU A 114 -18.26 9.47 -12.29
N ARG A 115 -18.98 9.70 -13.39
CA ARG A 115 -20.44 9.94 -13.34
C ARG A 115 -21.19 8.75 -12.73
N HIS A 116 -20.78 7.52 -13.06
CA HIS A 116 -21.30 6.32 -12.41
C HIS A 116 -20.96 6.29 -10.92
N TYR A 117 -19.78 6.72 -10.48
CA TYR A 117 -19.45 6.80 -9.05
C TYR A 117 -20.36 7.76 -8.28
N VAL A 118 -20.63 8.93 -8.87
CA VAL A 118 -21.45 9.98 -8.25
C VAL A 118 -22.94 9.62 -8.31
N SER A 119 -23.40 9.03 -9.41
CA SER A 119 -24.79 8.66 -9.66
C SER A 119 -24.86 7.28 -10.32
N PRO A 120 -24.70 6.20 -9.54
CA PRO A 120 -24.64 4.85 -10.08
C PRO A 120 -25.90 4.48 -10.84
N VAL A 121 -25.75 3.88 -12.02
CA VAL A 121 -26.86 3.35 -12.81
C VAL A 121 -27.05 1.86 -12.50
N THR A 122 -28.29 1.36 -12.62
CA THR A 122 -28.64 -0.03 -12.31
C THR A 122 -28.36 -1.02 -13.45
N GLY A 123 -27.88 -0.56 -14.61
CA GLY A 123 -27.50 -1.39 -15.75
C GLY A 123 -26.14 -2.07 -15.60
N ASN A 124 -25.73 -2.84 -16.61
CA ASN A 124 -24.44 -3.53 -16.61
C ASN A 124 -23.27 -2.52 -16.69
N PRO A 125 -22.42 -2.39 -15.65
CA PRO A 125 -21.32 -1.43 -15.66
C PRO A 125 -20.26 -1.70 -16.75
N ALA A 126 -20.23 -2.91 -17.32
CA ALA A 126 -19.34 -3.25 -18.44
C ALA A 126 -19.71 -2.53 -19.75
N GLU A 127 -20.95 -2.05 -19.91
CA GLU A 127 -21.43 -1.36 -21.12
C GLU A 127 -21.03 0.12 -21.16
N ILE A 128 -20.53 0.67 -20.06
CA ILE A 128 -20.08 2.07 -19.98
C ILE A 128 -18.86 2.25 -20.91
N PRO A 129 -18.81 3.21 -21.85
CA PRO A 129 -17.62 3.43 -22.69
C PRO A 129 -16.39 3.83 -21.86
N TYR A 130 -15.21 3.27 -22.17
CA TYR A 130 -13.94 3.61 -21.50
C TYR A 130 -13.27 4.77 -22.23
N GLU A 131 -13.16 5.93 -21.57
CA GLU A 131 -12.69 7.17 -22.21
C GLU A 131 -11.31 7.65 -21.72
N SER A 132 -10.74 7.00 -20.71
CA SER A 132 -9.45 7.39 -20.14
C SER A 132 -8.26 6.90 -20.97
N VAL A 133 -7.08 7.49 -20.75
CA VAL A 133 -5.82 6.94 -21.24
C VAL A 133 -5.67 5.50 -20.71
N PRO A 134 -5.19 4.54 -21.53
CA PRO A 134 -4.90 3.21 -21.02
C PRO A 134 -3.92 3.29 -19.84
N MET A 135 -4.24 2.60 -18.73
CA MET A 135 -3.48 2.69 -17.48
C MET A 135 -1.98 2.42 -17.66
N HIS A 136 -1.62 1.45 -18.52
CA HIS A 136 -0.23 1.14 -18.82
C HIS A 136 0.51 2.28 -19.53
N VAL A 137 -0.17 3.10 -20.35
CA VAL A 137 0.45 4.29 -20.96
C VAL A 137 0.72 5.33 -19.88
N ALA A 138 -0.29 5.62 -19.05
CA ALA A 138 -0.13 6.57 -17.96
C ALA A 138 0.96 6.15 -16.98
N TRP A 139 1.04 4.86 -16.66
CA TRP A 139 2.11 4.33 -15.82
C TRP A 139 3.48 4.44 -16.47
N ALA A 140 3.63 4.06 -17.74
CA ALA A 140 4.90 4.13 -18.44
C ALA A 140 5.47 5.56 -18.47
N GLU A 141 4.63 6.56 -18.74
CA GLU A 141 5.01 7.98 -18.76
C GLU A 141 5.58 8.42 -17.39
N HIS A 142 4.90 8.11 -16.29
CA HIS A 142 5.33 8.52 -14.95
C HIS A 142 6.50 7.69 -14.38
N LEU A 143 6.54 6.39 -14.70
CA LEU A 143 7.66 5.52 -14.31
C LEU A 143 8.97 5.95 -14.98
N ALA A 144 8.92 6.40 -16.24
CA ALA A 144 10.09 6.92 -16.95
C ALA A 144 10.72 8.14 -16.28
N ASP A 145 9.91 8.97 -15.60
CA ASP A 145 10.38 10.12 -14.81
C ASP A 145 10.87 9.75 -13.41
N GLY A 146 10.87 8.46 -13.07
CA GLY A 146 11.22 8.00 -11.74
C GLY A 146 10.14 8.29 -10.70
N ALA A 147 8.85 8.27 -11.07
CA ALA A 147 7.77 8.12 -10.12
C ALA A 147 7.66 6.66 -9.62
N VAL A 148 6.93 6.46 -8.54
CA VAL A 148 6.59 5.13 -7.99
C VAL A 148 5.09 5.10 -7.74
N PRO A 149 4.33 4.25 -8.43
CA PRO A 149 2.91 4.09 -8.14
C PRO A 149 2.74 3.27 -6.87
N VAL A 150 1.76 3.65 -6.08
CA VAL A 150 1.30 2.88 -4.92
C VAL A 150 -0.17 2.54 -5.13
N HIS A 151 -0.49 1.25 -4.97
CA HIS A 151 -1.84 0.73 -5.12
C HIS A 151 -2.62 0.90 -3.80
N PRO A 152 -3.61 1.81 -3.78
CA PRO A 152 -4.34 2.17 -2.57
C PRO A 152 -5.46 1.18 -2.29
N HIS A 153 -5.84 1.12 -1.01
CA HIS A 153 -7.00 0.42 -0.48
C HIS A 153 -7.44 -0.80 -1.32
N PRO A 154 -6.57 -1.83 -1.44
CA PRO A 154 -6.60 -2.75 -2.58
C PRO A 154 -7.77 -3.73 -2.57
N THR A 155 -8.47 -3.87 -1.45
CA THR A 155 -9.68 -4.68 -1.32
C THR A 155 -10.93 -3.83 -1.07
N SER A 156 -10.85 -2.51 -1.27
CA SER A 156 -11.98 -1.60 -1.13
C SER A 156 -12.96 -1.71 -2.30
N TRP A 157 -14.24 -1.71 -1.93
CA TRP A 157 -15.39 -1.58 -2.82
C TRP A 157 -16.55 -0.98 -2.03
N TRP A 158 -17.56 -0.46 -2.74
CA TRP A 158 -18.80 -0.02 -2.11
C TRP A 158 -20.01 -0.28 -3.01
N THR A 159 -21.19 -0.16 -2.39
CA THR A 159 -22.48 -0.22 -3.07
C THR A 159 -23.26 1.07 -2.90
N ALA A 160 -24.08 1.37 -3.89
CA ALA A 160 -25.12 2.39 -3.82
C ALA A 160 -26.51 1.76 -3.86
N HIS A 161 -27.55 2.61 -3.80
CA HIS A 161 -28.95 2.21 -3.90
C HIS A 161 -29.32 1.13 -2.88
N GLU A 162 -28.92 1.32 -1.63
CA GLU A 162 -29.16 0.37 -0.52
C GLU A 162 -28.57 -1.03 -0.77
N GLY A 163 -27.36 -1.08 -1.34
CA GLY A 163 -26.68 -2.35 -1.60
C GLY A 163 -26.95 -2.96 -2.98
N ARG A 164 -27.91 -2.41 -3.73
CA ARG A 164 -28.36 -2.96 -5.02
C ARG A 164 -27.37 -2.78 -6.16
N THR A 165 -26.53 -1.74 -6.11
CA THR A 165 -25.62 -1.42 -7.21
C THR A 165 -24.18 -1.45 -6.72
N PHE A 166 -23.39 -2.38 -7.25
CA PHE A 166 -21.95 -2.38 -7.06
C PHE A 166 -21.34 -1.22 -7.84
N VAL A 167 -20.49 -0.43 -7.20
CA VAL A 167 -19.95 0.77 -7.83
C VAL A 167 -18.57 0.53 -8.42
N THR A 168 -17.64 -0.08 -7.65
CA THR A 168 -16.31 -0.44 -8.14
C THR A 168 -15.54 -1.29 -7.15
N ASN A 169 -14.54 -2.00 -7.64
CA ASN A 169 -13.34 -2.37 -6.89
C ASN A 169 -12.22 -1.40 -7.29
N ILE A 170 -11.54 -0.79 -6.32
CA ILE A 170 -10.59 0.31 -6.58
C ILE A 170 -9.16 -0.16 -6.93
N SER A 171 -8.93 -1.47 -7.04
CA SER A 171 -7.63 -2.04 -7.43
C SER A 171 -7.76 -3.24 -8.38
N ALA A 172 -8.79 -3.24 -9.23
CA ALA A 172 -9.02 -4.34 -10.18
C ALA A 172 -7.84 -4.62 -11.12
N LEU A 173 -7.00 -3.61 -11.41
CA LEU A 173 -5.81 -3.75 -12.25
C LEU A 173 -4.52 -4.15 -11.50
N LEU A 174 -4.53 -4.20 -10.17
CA LEU A 174 -3.35 -4.57 -9.38
C LEU A 174 -2.72 -5.91 -9.86
N PRO A 175 -3.47 -6.99 -10.13
CA PRO A 175 -2.88 -8.23 -10.63
C PRO A 175 -2.11 -8.04 -11.94
N LEU A 176 -2.69 -7.32 -12.91
CA LEU A 176 -2.04 -7.08 -14.20
C LEU A 176 -0.81 -6.17 -14.04
N TYR A 177 -0.86 -5.18 -13.15
CA TYR A 177 0.31 -4.36 -12.86
C TYR A 177 1.47 -5.18 -12.29
N VAL A 178 1.22 -6.02 -11.27
CA VAL A 178 2.24 -6.90 -10.69
C VAL A 178 2.81 -7.85 -11.76
N LEU A 179 1.96 -8.42 -12.62
CA LEU A 179 2.37 -9.30 -13.71
C LEU A 179 3.11 -8.58 -14.85
N SER A 180 3.01 -7.25 -14.93
CA SER A 180 3.66 -6.47 -15.98
C SER A 180 5.15 -6.27 -15.78
N GLY A 181 5.59 -6.23 -14.51
CA GLY A 181 6.95 -5.84 -14.11
C GLY A 181 7.38 -4.47 -14.64
N MET A 182 6.44 -3.57 -14.95
CA MET A 182 6.76 -2.22 -15.44
C MET A 182 7.47 -1.34 -14.41
N GLY A 183 7.25 -1.61 -13.13
CA GLY A 183 7.80 -0.84 -12.04
C GLY A 183 7.81 -1.62 -10.74
N PRO A 184 8.21 -0.99 -9.62
CA PRO A 184 8.09 -1.61 -8.31
C PRO A 184 6.61 -1.93 -8.02
N ALA A 185 6.35 -3.08 -7.42
CA ALA A 185 5.04 -3.37 -6.83
C ALA A 185 5.01 -2.76 -5.43
N VAL A 186 4.18 -1.73 -5.23
CA VAL A 186 3.96 -1.10 -3.93
C VAL A 186 2.47 -1.10 -3.65
N MET A 187 2.07 -1.62 -2.50
CA MET A 187 0.66 -1.76 -2.14
C MET A 187 0.43 -1.27 -0.72
N VAL A 188 -0.73 -0.66 -0.53
CA VAL A 188 -1.20 -0.31 0.81
C VAL A 188 -1.57 -1.57 1.57
N VAL A 189 -0.93 -1.77 2.73
CA VAL A 189 -1.20 -2.88 3.65
C VAL A 189 -1.82 -2.40 4.97
N MET A 190 -1.87 -1.08 5.17
CA MET A 190 -2.46 -0.37 6.31
C MET A 190 -3.20 0.86 5.77
N GLY A 191 -4.52 0.94 5.96
CA GLY A 191 -5.36 1.93 5.29
C GLY A 191 -6.66 2.16 6.04
N TYR A 192 -7.82 1.87 5.44
CA TYR A 192 -9.13 2.02 6.10
C TYR A 192 -9.23 1.45 7.52
N ASP A 193 -8.37 0.48 7.85
CA ASP A 193 -8.07 0.04 9.18
C ASP A 193 -6.55 -0.07 9.39
N ALA A 194 -6.12 0.06 10.65
CA ALA A 194 -4.74 -0.11 11.05
C ALA A 194 -4.24 -1.54 10.78
N ASP A 195 -5.07 -2.54 11.10
CA ASP A 195 -4.75 -3.96 10.96
C ASP A 195 -5.65 -4.66 9.92
N HIS A 196 -5.65 -4.12 8.71
CA HIS A 196 -6.56 -4.55 7.65
C HIS A 196 -6.20 -5.94 7.09
N VAL A 197 -6.79 -7.01 7.66
CA VAL A 197 -6.44 -8.41 7.33
C VAL A 197 -6.52 -8.73 5.83
N PHE A 198 -7.50 -8.20 5.10
CA PHE A 198 -7.64 -8.48 3.66
C PHE A 198 -6.55 -7.84 2.81
N TYR A 199 -5.99 -6.70 3.24
CA TYR A 199 -4.85 -6.11 2.54
C TYR A 199 -3.60 -6.97 2.77
N GLN A 200 -3.45 -7.48 4.00
CA GLN A 200 -2.34 -8.35 4.37
C GLN A 200 -2.42 -9.74 3.72
N ASP A 201 -3.61 -10.34 3.62
CA ASP A 201 -3.81 -11.63 2.94
C ASP A 201 -3.47 -11.54 1.44
N LEU A 202 -3.98 -10.49 0.77
CA LEU A 202 -3.60 -10.18 -0.61
C LEU A 202 -2.09 -10.00 -0.76
N TRP A 203 -1.47 -9.25 0.15
CA TRP A 203 -0.02 -9.03 0.15
C TRP A 203 0.76 -10.32 0.32
N PHE A 204 0.42 -11.14 1.32
CA PHE A 204 1.09 -12.41 1.61
C PHE A 204 0.98 -13.39 0.45
N ASN A 205 -0.16 -13.42 -0.24
CA ASN A 205 -0.34 -14.24 -1.43
C ASN A 205 0.55 -13.80 -2.61
N LEU A 206 0.77 -12.51 -2.80
CA LEU A 206 1.71 -12.00 -3.80
C LEU A 206 3.15 -12.34 -3.43
N LEU A 207 3.55 -12.15 -2.16
CA LEU A 207 4.89 -12.49 -1.67
C LEU A 207 5.19 -13.99 -1.80
N ASN A 208 4.23 -14.85 -1.47
CA ASN A 208 4.34 -16.31 -1.61
C ASN A 208 4.48 -16.78 -3.06
N ARG A 209 4.13 -15.95 -4.03
CA ARG A 209 4.36 -16.20 -5.47
C ARG A 209 5.68 -15.64 -5.98
N GLY A 210 6.54 -15.15 -5.07
CA GLY A 210 7.88 -14.68 -5.36
C GLY A 210 7.98 -13.20 -5.75
N TYR A 211 6.86 -12.47 -5.79
CA TYR A 211 6.87 -11.04 -6.10
C TYR A 211 7.37 -10.24 -4.90
N ARG A 212 8.33 -9.33 -5.11
CA ARG A 212 8.68 -8.33 -4.10
C ARG A 212 7.65 -7.22 -4.13
N VAL A 213 6.87 -7.11 -3.06
CA VAL A 213 5.84 -6.08 -2.91
C VAL A 213 6.15 -5.25 -1.67
N THR A 214 6.47 -3.97 -1.87
CA THR A 214 6.73 -3.02 -0.77
C THR A 214 5.43 -2.67 -0.05
N ALA A 215 5.47 -2.67 1.28
CA ALA A 215 4.39 -2.18 2.13
C ALA A 215 4.35 -0.65 2.16
N ALA A 216 3.15 -0.10 1.95
CA ALA A 216 2.82 1.29 2.21
C ALA A 216 1.61 1.40 3.14
N ALA A 217 1.48 2.56 3.77
CA ALA A 217 0.30 2.97 4.51
C ALA A 217 -0.29 4.22 3.89
N GLU A 218 -1.59 4.39 4.06
CA GLU A 218 -2.30 5.58 3.60
C GLU A 218 -3.43 5.94 4.56
N THR A 219 -3.83 7.20 4.57
CA THR A 219 -5.05 7.62 5.27
C THR A 219 -6.21 7.95 4.36
N ASP A 220 -6.01 8.11 3.04
CA ASP A 220 -7.03 8.60 2.10
C ASP A 220 -7.73 9.85 2.66
N GLY A 221 -6.89 10.77 3.15
CA GLY A 221 -7.23 11.61 4.29
C GLY A 221 -7.06 13.11 4.07
N ALA A 222 -7.42 13.88 5.08
CA ALA A 222 -7.23 15.33 5.12
C ALA A 222 -6.96 15.79 6.56
N VAL A 223 -6.44 17.01 6.71
CA VAL A 223 -6.16 17.60 8.04
C VAL A 223 -7.45 17.74 8.85
N ASP A 224 -8.52 18.16 8.20
CA ASP A 224 -9.83 18.47 8.78
C ASP A 224 -10.79 17.29 8.83
N SER A 225 -10.31 16.07 8.58
CA SER A 225 -11.16 14.89 8.61
C SER A 225 -11.81 14.68 9.98
N ALA A 226 -13.14 14.60 10.00
CA ALA A 226 -13.91 14.33 11.20
C ALA A 226 -13.67 12.90 11.74
N ARG A 227 -13.28 11.97 10.85
CA ARG A 227 -13.02 10.56 11.19
C ARG A 227 -11.54 10.40 11.57
N PRO A 228 -11.20 10.00 12.81
CA PRO A 228 -9.82 9.95 13.28
C PRO A 228 -8.83 9.18 12.39
N ARG A 229 -9.25 8.03 11.85
CA ARG A 229 -8.41 7.17 10.99
C ARG A 229 -8.10 7.76 9.60
N PHE A 230 -8.89 8.73 9.15
CA PHE A 230 -8.68 9.45 7.88
C PHE A 230 -8.00 10.81 8.10
N ARG A 231 -7.46 11.07 9.30
CA ARG A 231 -6.64 12.24 9.56
C ARG A 231 -5.20 11.93 9.19
N ILE A 232 -4.56 12.88 8.50
CA ILE A 232 -3.13 12.82 8.16
C ILE A 232 -2.30 12.41 9.39
N GLY A 233 -1.49 11.35 9.24
CA GLY A 233 -0.61 10.84 10.29
C GLY A 233 -1.21 9.76 11.19
N ALA A 234 -2.50 9.41 11.03
CA ALA A 234 -3.09 8.25 11.69
C ALA A 234 -2.39 6.94 11.27
N PHE A 235 -2.09 6.83 9.97
CA PHE A 235 -1.27 5.77 9.39
C PHE A 235 -0.05 6.38 8.72
N ARG A 236 1.10 5.73 8.88
CA ARG A 236 2.39 6.29 8.50
C ARG A 236 3.17 5.26 7.72
N THR A 237 3.75 5.69 6.60
CA THR A 237 4.87 4.99 5.98
C THR A 237 6.16 5.65 6.47
N TYR A 238 7.00 4.91 7.18
CA TYR A 238 8.37 5.32 7.46
C TYR A 238 9.27 4.83 6.34
N ALA A 239 9.99 5.73 5.68
CA ALA A 239 10.99 5.42 4.68
C ALA A 239 12.40 5.57 5.28
N TYR A 240 13.27 4.58 5.09
CA TYR A 240 14.66 4.69 5.53
C TYR A 240 15.50 5.43 4.50
N LEU A 241 15.90 6.65 4.84
CA LEU A 241 16.77 7.49 4.01
C LEU A 241 18.23 7.48 4.49
N GLY A 242 18.46 7.08 5.74
CA GLY A 242 19.76 7.15 6.42
C GLY A 242 19.82 8.30 7.44
N PRO A 243 20.61 8.16 8.52
CA PRO A 243 20.87 9.28 9.42
C PRO A 243 21.55 10.38 8.58
N ASP A 244 21.17 11.64 8.77
CA ASP A 244 21.68 12.80 8.01
C ASP A 244 21.19 12.95 6.56
N ALA A 245 20.32 12.06 6.08
CA ALA A 245 19.75 12.21 4.75
C ALA A 245 18.81 13.43 4.66
N ARG A 246 18.95 14.20 3.58
CA ARG A 246 17.96 15.22 3.22
C ARG A 246 16.71 14.53 2.69
N VAL A 247 15.55 14.91 3.23
CA VAL A 247 14.25 14.42 2.74
C VAL A 247 13.96 15.05 1.39
N THR A 248 13.98 14.23 0.34
CA THR A 248 13.60 14.62 -1.03
C THR A 248 12.65 13.57 -1.62
N ALA A 249 11.85 13.97 -2.61
CA ALA A 249 10.96 13.04 -3.30
C ALA A 249 11.70 11.84 -3.91
N ASP A 250 12.90 12.06 -4.47
CA ASP A 250 13.74 10.98 -5.01
C ASP A 250 14.24 10.03 -3.93
N ALA A 251 14.68 10.56 -2.77
CA ALA A 251 15.15 9.75 -1.66
C ALA A 251 14.02 8.86 -1.13
N VAL A 252 12.81 9.41 -0.99
CA VAL A 252 11.62 8.67 -0.57
C VAL A 252 11.23 7.61 -1.62
N ALA A 253 11.18 7.97 -2.91
CA ALA A 253 10.93 6.99 -3.98
C ALA A 253 11.99 5.88 -4.03
N CYS A 254 13.27 6.20 -3.82
CA CYS A 254 14.35 5.23 -3.76
C CYS A 254 14.15 4.23 -2.61
N ALA A 255 13.87 4.72 -1.40
CA ALA A 255 13.61 3.88 -0.25
C ALA A 255 12.38 2.96 -0.45
N ILE A 256 11.29 3.50 -1.01
CA ILE A 256 10.08 2.73 -1.30
C ILE A 256 10.32 1.68 -2.39
N ARG A 257 11.03 2.02 -3.49
CA ARG A 257 11.44 1.03 -4.51
C ARG A 257 12.24 -0.12 -3.93
N GLN A 258 13.11 0.19 -2.98
CA GLN A 258 13.99 -0.79 -2.35
C GLN A 258 13.29 -1.57 -1.24
N GLY A 259 12.01 -1.34 -0.95
CA GLY A 259 11.29 -2.01 0.13
C GLY A 259 11.75 -1.59 1.53
N ARG A 260 12.45 -0.46 1.66
CA ARG A 260 12.99 0.04 2.94
C ARG A 260 11.93 0.83 3.70
N THR A 261 10.81 0.17 3.99
CA THR A 261 9.65 0.79 4.63
C THR A 261 9.19 0.05 5.88
N ILE A 262 8.56 0.80 6.78
CA ILE A 262 7.73 0.31 7.90
C ILE A 262 6.39 1.04 7.81
N VAL A 263 5.31 0.33 8.01
CA VAL A 263 3.97 0.91 8.18
C VAL A 263 3.60 0.92 9.66
N SER A 264 2.95 1.96 10.14
CA SER A 264 2.58 2.08 11.55
C SER A 264 1.34 2.93 11.78
N SER A 265 0.54 2.50 12.77
CA SER A 265 -0.53 3.25 13.43
C SER A 265 -0.24 3.52 14.92
N GLY A 266 1.00 3.27 15.38
CA GLY A 266 1.44 3.59 16.75
C GLY A 266 2.87 3.15 17.05
N PRO A 267 3.09 1.84 17.26
CA PRO A 267 4.41 1.28 17.52
C PRO A 267 5.43 1.57 16.43
N PHE A 268 6.71 1.43 16.74
CA PHE A 268 7.79 1.52 15.77
C PHE A 268 8.67 0.27 15.86
N ILE A 269 9.13 -0.24 14.70
CA ILE A 269 9.97 -1.44 14.58
C ILE A 269 11.26 -1.07 13.86
N ASP A 270 12.42 -1.11 14.52
CA ASP A 270 13.71 -1.22 13.85
C ASP A 270 14.09 -2.70 13.78
N ALA A 271 13.95 -3.30 12.60
CA ALA A 271 14.34 -4.68 12.34
C ALA A 271 15.55 -4.70 11.42
N ARG A 272 16.53 -5.56 11.74
CA ARG A 272 17.76 -5.72 10.97
C ARG A 272 18.14 -7.19 10.89
N ILE A 273 18.59 -7.64 9.72
CA ILE A 273 19.32 -8.91 9.63
C ILE A 273 20.80 -8.59 9.70
N VAL A 274 21.53 -9.18 10.63
CA VAL A 274 22.98 -9.00 10.80
C VAL A 274 23.69 -10.29 10.41
N ASP A 275 24.73 -10.16 9.61
CA ASP A 275 25.64 -11.23 9.24
C ASP A 275 27.09 -10.72 9.10
N GLY A 276 28.01 -11.60 8.66
CA GLY A 276 29.41 -11.23 8.48
C GLY A 276 29.68 -10.16 7.41
N ALA A 277 28.69 -9.80 6.58
CA ALA A 277 28.79 -8.74 5.58
C ALA A 277 28.23 -7.40 6.07
N GLY A 278 27.45 -7.38 7.15
CA GLY A 278 26.95 -6.16 7.77
C GLY A 278 25.52 -6.27 8.27
N SER A 279 24.82 -5.13 8.27
CA SER A 279 23.43 -5.00 8.71
C SER A 279 22.52 -4.69 7.54
N HIS A 280 21.51 -5.51 7.36
CA HIS A 280 20.54 -5.49 6.26
C HIS A 280 19.20 -5.01 6.78
N ARG A 281 18.46 -4.25 5.95
CA ARG A 281 17.18 -3.64 6.31
C ARG A 281 16.01 -4.34 5.59
N PRO A 282 14.76 -4.07 5.98
CA PRO A 282 13.60 -4.45 5.18
C PRO A 282 13.82 -4.09 3.71
N GLY A 283 13.41 -4.99 2.82
CA GLY A 283 13.64 -4.89 1.38
C GLY A 283 14.95 -5.50 0.87
N SER A 284 15.91 -5.79 1.75
CA SER A 284 17.14 -6.51 1.38
C SER A 284 16.85 -7.92 0.87
N VAL A 285 17.62 -8.35 -0.14
CA VAL A 285 17.64 -9.72 -0.66
C VAL A 285 18.95 -10.37 -0.25
N LEU A 286 18.87 -11.39 0.59
CA LEU A 286 19.99 -12.17 1.09
C LEU A 286 20.06 -13.53 0.38
N GLN A 287 21.25 -14.12 0.38
CA GLN A 287 21.45 -15.45 -0.17
C GLN A 287 20.89 -16.52 0.77
N ALA A 288 20.11 -17.46 0.23
CA ALA A 288 19.60 -18.64 0.94
C ALA A 288 20.66 -19.76 0.94
N ASP A 289 21.77 -19.54 1.63
CA ASP A 289 22.96 -20.41 1.67
C ASP A 289 23.11 -21.25 2.96
N GLY A 290 22.12 -21.17 3.86
CA GLY A 290 22.16 -21.80 5.18
C GLY A 290 23.15 -21.16 6.15
N ARG A 291 23.77 -20.02 5.81
CA ARG A 291 24.69 -19.31 6.70
C ARG A 291 23.93 -18.73 7.88
N ALA A 292 24.51 -18.86 9.07
CA ALA A 292 23.93 -18.29 10.28
C ALA A 292 23.87 -16.76 10.17
N ARG A 293 22.68 -16.22 10.46
CA ARG A 293 22.36 -14.80 10.50
C ARG A 293 21.48 -14.52 11.70
N ARG A 294 21.31 -13.25 12.04
CA ARG A 294 20.54 -12.84 13.19
C ARG A 294 19.54 -11.76 12.81
N LEU A 295 18.26 -12.00 13.04
CA LEU A 295 17.24 -10.97 13.01
C LEU A 295 17.22 -10.25 14.37
N GLU A 296 17.69 -9.02 14.39
CA GLU A 296 17.69 -8.12 15.54
C GLU A 296 16.48 -7.20 15.47
N LEU A 297 15.71 -7.14 16.56
CA LEU A 297 14.50 -6.36 16.70
C LEU A 297 14.69 -5.33 17.82
N SER A 298 14.36 -4.06 17.53
CA SER A 298 14.16 -3.02 18.53
C SER A 298 12.79 -2.39 18.29
N ILE A 299 11.87 -2.61 19.22
CA ILE A 299 10.46 -2.24 19.10
C ILE A 299 10.15 -1.20 20.18
N HIS A 300 9.45 -0.15 19.78
CA HIS A 300 9.01 0.93 20.64
C HIS A 300 7.48 0.99 20.60
N ALA A 301 6.83 0.99 21.76
CA ALA A 301 5.41 1.32 21.85
C ALA A 301 5.17 2.76 21.38
N ALA A 302 3.92 3.11 21.04
CA ALA A 302 3.62 4.50 20.74
C ALA A 302 3.94 5.40 21.94
N PRO A 303 4.43 6.63 21.71
CA PRO A 303 4.73 7.60 22.77
C PRO A 303 3.45 8.24 23.34
N LEU A 304 2.48 7.43 23.76
CA LEU A 304 1.24 7.86 24.39
C LEU A 304 1.13 7.27 25.81
N PRO A 305 0.43 7.94 26.75
CA PRO A 305 0.19 7.39 28.08
C PRO A 305 -0.52 6.03 28.03
N GLY A 306 -0.02 5.05 28.77
CA GLY A 306 -0.62 3.71 28.87
C GLY A 306 -0.28 2.76 27.72
N GLU A 307 0.43 3.23 26.69
CA GLU A 307 0.84 2.36 25.58
C GLU A 307 2.02 1.45 25.94
N ALA A 308 1.99 0.25 25.37
CA ALA A 308 2.99 -0.80 25.56
C ALA A 308 2.99 -1.74 24.37
N VAL A 309 4.09 -2.48 24.17
CA VAL A 309 4.14 -3.57 23.20
C VAL A 309 3.43 -4.78 23.81
N SER A 310 2.36 -5.25 23.16
CA SER A 310 1.58 -6.41 23.62
C SER A 310 1.94 -7.69 22.89
N HIS A 311 2.21 -7.62 21.59
CA HIS A 311 2.57 -8.78 20.77
C HIS A 311 3.68 -8.43 19.79
N VAL A 312 4.61 -9.36 19.59
CA VAL A 312 5.61 -9.32 18.51
C VAL A 312 5.48 -10.60 17.70
N LEU A 313 5.25 -10.44 16.40
CA LEU A 313 5.04 -11.53 15.45
C LEU A 313 6.11 -11.46 14.37
N VAL A 314 6.67 -12.61 14.01
CA VAL A 314 7.52 -12.77 12.84
C VAL A 314 6.87 -13.79 11.92
N TYR A 315 6.61 -13.39 10.69
CA TYR A 315 6.06 -14.24 9.65
C TYR A 315 7.17 -14.74 8.73
N ARG A 316 7.09 -16.01 8.32
CA ARG A 316 7.90 -16.60 7.26
C ARG A 316 6.96 -17.19 6.21
N ASN A 317 7.03 -16.73 4.96
CA ASN A 317 6.20 -17.23 3.85
C ASN A 317 4.69 -17.28 4.17
N GLY A 318 4.20 -16.29 4.91
CA GLY A 318 2.80 -16.13 5.29
C GLY A 318 2.36 -16.93 6.50
N SER A 319 3.24 -17.78 7.05
CA SER A 319 3.00 -18.53 8.27
C SER A 319 3.66 -17.85 9.47
N LEU A 320 3.03 -17.94 10.64
CA LEU A 320 3.59 -17.43 11.88
C LEU A 320 4.82 -18.26 12.27
N PHE A 321 6.00 -17.64 12.21
CA PHE A 321 7.28 -18.27 12.56
C PHE A 321 7.64 -18.04 14.03
N ARG A 322 7.34 -16.86 14.56
CA ARG A 322 7.57 -16.50 15.96
C ARG A 322 6.44 -15.64 16.49
N HIS A 323 6.03 -15.90 17.73
CA HIS A 323 5.16 -15.02 18.49
C HIS A 323 5.72 -14.84 19.90
N ARG A 324 5.81 -13.57 20.32
CA ARG A 324 5.98 -13.16 21.71
C ARG A 324 4.71 -12.50 22.19
N ASN A 325 4.11 -13.11 23.20
CA ASN A 325 3.06 -12.47 23.99
C ASN A 325 3.73 -11.69 25.14
N LEU A 326 3.49 -10.38 25.17
CA LEU A 326 4.05 -9.42 26.11
C LEU A 326 2.95 -8.64 26.85
N THR A 327 1.69 -9.08 26.78
CA THR A 327 0.53 -8.37 27.34
C THR A 327 0.73 -7.97 28.80
N ASP A 328 1.30 -8.86 29.61
CA ASP A 328 1.41 -8.67 31.06
C ASP A 328 2.57 -7.77 31.47
N ALA A 329 3.59 -7.65 30.62
CA ALA A 329 4.85 -7.00 30.96
C ALA A 329 4.87 -5.49 30.65
N ARG A 330 3.86 -4.98 29.94
CA ARG A 330 3.66 -3.54 29.64
C ARG A 330 4.92 -2.82 29.15
N HIS A 331 5.68 -3.47 28.26
CA HIS A 331 6.96 -2.95 27.77
C HIS A 331 6.79 -1.71 26.89
N ALA A 332 7.34 -0.55 27.29
CA ALA A 332 7.44 0.60 26.40
C ALA A 332 8.49 0.40 25.28
N ARG A 333 9.48 -0.45 25.53
CA ARG A 333 10.51 -0.87 24.58
C ARG A 333 10.79 -2.36 24.75
N TRP A 334 10.97 -3.04 23.63
CA TRP A 334 11.29 -4.47 23.60
C TRP A 334 12.40 -4.73 22.59
N THR A 335 13.35 -5.59 22.93
CA THR A 335 14.40 -6.02 22.02
C THR A 335 14.49 -7.54 21.99
N GLU A 336 14.68 -8.11 20.81
CA GLU A 336 14.87 -9.55 20.65
C GLU A 336 15.88 -9.84 19.55
N SER A 337 16.56 -10.97 19.69
CA SER A 337 17.44 -11.53 18.68
C SER A 337 16.95 -12.93 18.31
N ILE A 338 16.80 -13.20 17.02
CA ILE A 338 16.32 -14.47 16.48
C ILE A 338 17.35 -14.99 15.49
N ASP A 339 17.87 -16.20 15.71
CA ASP A 339 18.80 -16.83 14.78
C ASP A 339 18.07 -17.35 13.54
N LEU A 340 18.66 -17.11 12.36
CA LEU A 340 18.17 -17.51 11.05
C LEU A 340 19.26 -18.27 10.28
N ALA A 341 18.88 -19.29 9.52
CA ALA A 341 19.79 -20.07 8.66
C ALA A 341 19.05 -20.60 7.42
N GLU A 342 18.61 -19.69 6.55
CA GLU A 342 17.76 -20.02 5.41
C GLU A 342 18.48 -20.72 4.27
N ARG A 343 17.86 -21.81 3.77
CA ARG A 343 18.32 -22.58 2.59
C ARG A 343 17.34 -22.50 1.41
N ASP A 344 16.10 -22.12 1.68
CA ASP A 344 15.03 -22.05 0.69
C ASP A 344 14.71 -20.59 0.34
N GLU A 345 13.95 -20.39 -0.75
CA GLU A 345 13.34 -19.08 -0.98
C GLU A 345 12.37 -18.75 0.16
N ALA A 346 12.63 -17.63 0.83
CA ALA A 346 11.84 -17.21 1.97
C ALA A 346 11.71 -15.70 2.02
N TRP A 347 10.65 -15.22 2.67
CA TRP A 347 10.54 -13.83 3.09
C TRP A 347 10.14 -13.76 4.55
N TYR A 348 10.56 -12.68 5.21
CA TYR A 348 10.29 -12.41 6.62
C TYR A 348 9.65 -11.04 6.82
N ILE A 349 8.57 -10.98 7.59
CA ILE A 349 7.93 -9.73 8.03
C ILE A 349 7.88 -9.72 9.54
N VAL A 350 8.17 -8.56 10.14
CA VAL A 350 7.97 -8.32 11.57
C VAL A 350 6.72 -7.47 11.74
N LYS A 351 5.82 -7.89 12.62
CA LYS A 351 4.61 -7.16 13.01
C LYS A 351 4.57 -7.03 14.53
N CYS A 352 4.11 -5.91 15.05
CA CYS A 352 3.87 -5.76 16.49
C CYS A 352 2.61 -4.94 16.77
N TYR A 353 2.09 -5.11 17.99
CA TYR A 353 0.90 -4.43 18.45
C TYR A 353 1.17 -3.55 19.67
N GLY A 354 0.46 -2.44 19.76
CA GLY A 354 0.34 -1.57 20.94
C GLY A 354 -0.49 -2.23 22.05
N ALA A 355 -0.85 -1.50 23.10
CA ALA A 355 -1.39 -2.10 24.32
C ALA A 355 -2.69 -2.89 24.07
N ALA A 356 -3.54 -2.41 23.17
CA ALA A 356 -4.81 -3.01 22.78
C ALA A 356 -4.68 -4.01 21.60
N GLY A 357 -3.67 -4.87 21.63
CA GLY A 357 -3.50 -5.94 20.63
C GLY A 357 -4.66 -6.96 20.63
N PRO A 358 -4.73 -7.84 19.60
CA PRO A 358 -5.79 -8.83 19.50
C PRO A 358 -5.88 -9.73 20.73
N SER A 359 -7.10 -9.97 21.22
CA SER A 359 -7.37 -10.85 22.36
C SER A 359 -7.37 -12.34 22.01
N SER A 360 -7.27 -12.67 20.72
CA SER A 360 -7.29 -14.03 20.19
C SER A 360 -6.16 -14.24 19.19
N ASP A 361 -5.41 -15.32 19.40
CA ASP A 361 -4.32 -15.74 18.51
C ASP A 361 -4.81 -16.10 17.10
N ALA A 362 -6.13 -16.30 16.91
CA ALA A 362 -6.71 -16.54 15.60
C ALA A 362 -6.38 -15.41 14.59
N ALA A 363 -6.29 -14.16 15.07
CA ALA A 363 -5.94 -13.01 14.26
C ALA A 363 -4.49 -13.04 13.74
N PHE A 364 -3.61 -13.87 14.33
CA PHE A 364 -2.22 -13.95 13.93
C PHE A 364 -2.01 -14.84 12.70
N ASP A 365 -2.95 -15.73 12.38
CA ASP A 365 -3.00 -16.42 11.08
C ASP A 365 -3.81 -15.60 10.08
N VAL A 366 -3.14 -14.64 9.44
CA VAL A 366 -3.76 -13.65 8.53
C VAL A 366 -4.70 -14.30 7.50
N ARG A 367 -4.24 -15.38 6.86
CA ARG A 367 -4.99 -16.02 5.76
C ARG A 367 -6.22 -16.74 6.29
N ARG A 368 -6.06 -17.52 7.35
CA ARG A 368 -7.18 -18.25 7.97
C ARG A 368 -8.18 -17.27 8.59
N PHE A 369 -7.71 -16.19 9.19
CA PHE A 369 -8.55 -15.15 9.78
C PHE A 369 -9.35 -14.41 8.70
N ALA A 370 -8.73 -14.02 7.58
CA ALA A 370 -9.45 -13.42 6.45
C ALA A 370 -10.54 -14.34 5.90
N GLN A 371 -10.24 -15.64 5.73
CA GLN A 371 -11.23 -16.64 5.30
C GLN A 371 -12.38 -16.78 6.29
N ALA A 372 -12.08 -16.81 7.60
CA ALA A 372 -13.10 -16.88 8.64
C ALA A 372 -14.01 -15.63 8.63
N CYS A 373 -13.43 -14.43 8.52
CA CYS A 373 -14.20 -13.17 8.43
C CYS A 373 -15.10 -13.12 7.21
N ILE A 374 -14.65 -13.62 6.05
CA ILE A 374 -15.50 -13.71 4.84
C ILE A 374 -16.65 -14.69 5.08
N ALA A 375 -16.39 -15.84 5.70
CA ALA A 375 -17.40 -16.85 5.94
C ALA A 375 -18.47 -16.38 6.96
N SER A 376 -18.07 -15.60 7.96
CA SER A 376 -18.98 -15.05 8.98
C SER A 376 -19.65 -13.73 8.57
N GLY A 377 -19.13 -13.05 7.53
CA GLY A 377 -19.53 -11.69 7.17
C GLY A 377 -19.10 -10.64 8.21
N GLU A 378 -18.21 -11.01 9.13
CA GLU A 378 -17.69 -10.11 10.16
C GLU A 378 -16.69 -9.14 9.55
N THR A 379 -16.82 -7.87 9.90
CA THR A 379 -15.82 -6.86 9.58
C THR A 379 -14.77 -6.82 10.68
N PRO A 380 -13.51 -7.23 10.42
CA PRO A 380 -12.47 -7.25 11.46
C PRO A 380 -11.97 -5.84 11.82
N TYR A 381 -12.48 -4.79 11.19
CA TYR A 381 -12.06 -3.38 11.29
C TYR A 381 -12.42 -2.69 12.63
N ALA A 382 -12.54 -3.45 13.71
CA ALA A 382 -13.07 -2.98 14.99
C ALA A 382 -12.05 -3.02 16.13
N GLY A 383 -10.77 -3.13 15.83
CA GLY A 383 -9.71 -2.98 16.82
C GLY A 383 -9.06 -1.60 16.73
N ASP A 384 -9.30 -0.73 17.71
CA ASP A 384 -8.50 0.50 17.92
C ASP A 384 -7.04 0.19 18.35
N GLY A 385 -6.61 -1.07 18.21
CA GLY A 385 -5.26 -1.52 18.51
C GLY A 385 -4.27 -0.92 17.52
N GLN A 386 -3.27 -0.24 18.06
CA GLN A 386 -2.17 0.24 17.24
C GLN A 386 -1.31 -0.94 16.77
N VAL A 387 -0.76 -0.84 15.56
CA VAL A 387 0.02 -1.91 14.93
C VAL A 387 1.14 -1.30 14.09
N ALA A 388 2.24 -2.02 13.96
CA ALA A 388 3.28 -1.71 12.99
C ALA A 388 3.74 -2.96 12.27
N MET A 389 4.21 -2.80 11.02
CA MET A 389 4.70 -3.88 10.19
C MET A 389 5.90 -3.42 9.35
N THR A 390 6.92 -4.25 9.19
CA THR A 390 8.00 -3.97 8.25
C THR A 390 7.60 -4.40 6.83
N SER A 391 8.20 -3.80 5.80
CA SER A 391 8.34 -4.49 4.51
C SER A 391 9.17 -5.79 4.68
N PRO A 392 9.18 -6.70 3.69
CA PRO A 392 9.77 -8.01 3.88
C PRO A 392 11.30 -7.99 3.73
N PHE A 393 11.99 -8.80 4.51
CA PHE A 393 13.33 -9.29 4.14
C PHE A 393 13.17 -10.47 3.21
N TYR A 394 14.07 -10.65 2.24
CA TYR A 394 14.00 -11.76 1.28
C TYR A 394 15.25 -12.63 1.35
N PHE A 395 15.06 -13.93 1.16
CA PHE A 395 16.11 -14.93 0.96
C PHE A 395 15.88 -15.59 -0.40
N ARG A 396 16.93 -15.64 -1.23
CA ARG A 396 16.88 -16.25 -2.57
C ARG A 396 18.07 -17.16 -2.81
N GLY A 397 17.86 -18.24 -3.55
CA GLY A 397 18.94 -19.11 -4.02
C GLY A 397 19.85 -18.42 -5.06
N ASP A 398 19.35 -17.43 -5.77
CA ASP A 398 20.11 -16.51 -6.60
C ASP A 398 19.67 -15.08 -6.29
N THR A 399 20.53 -14.31 -5.62
CA THR A 399 20.27 -12.91 -5.25
C THR A 399 20.25 -11.95 -6.44
N SER A 400 20.81 -12.35 -7.58
CA SER A 400 20.77 -11.58 -8.84
C SER A 400 19.47 -11.80 -9.62
N ARG A 401 18.73 -12.88 -9.30
CA ARG A 401 17.46 -13.20 -9.96
C ARG A 401 16.46 -12.08 -9.74
N PRO A 402 15.90 -11.46 -10.80
CA PRO A 402 14.84 -10.48 -10.67
C PRO A 402 13.57 -11.14 -10.11
N ASP A 403 12.56 -10.32 -9.82
CA ASP A 403 11.20 -10.84 -9.58
C ASP A 403 10.73 -11.74 -10.73
N PRO A 404 9.66 -12.56 -10.53
CA PRO A 404 9.10 -13.37 -11.60
C PRO A 404 9.00 -12.56 -12.90
N PRO A 405 9.48 -13.11 -14.02
CA PRO A 405 9.73 -12.33 -15.22
C PRO A 405 8.44 -11.66 -15.70
N PRO A 406 8.52 -10.41 -16.19
CA PRO A 406 7.35 -9.69 -16.64
C PRO A 406 6.63 -10.45 -17.76
N LEU A 407 5.31 -10.54 -17.62
CA LEU A 407 4.42 -11.09 -18.64
C LEU A 407 3.89 -9.99 -19.57
N LEU A 408 3.87 -8.74 -19.12
CA LEU A 408 3.45 -7.56 -19.90
C LEU A 408 4.54 -6.47 -19.97
N PRO A 409 5.76 -6.77 -20.46
CA PRO A 409 6.89 -5.82 -20.38
C PRO A 409 6.77 -4.62 -21.34
N THR A 410 5.76 -4.57 -22.20
CA THR A 410 5.62 -3.55 -23.26
C THR A 410 4.17 -3.10 -23.39
N ALA A 411 3.94 -1.88 -23.88
CA ALA A 411 2.60 -1.40 -24.20
C ALA A 411 1.86 -2.35 -25.16
N ALA A 412 2.55 -2.85 -26.19
CA ALA A 412 1.96 -3.82 -27.11
C ALA A 412 1.57 -5.15 -26.42
N ALA A 413 2.29 -5.58 -25.38
CA ALA A 413 1.89 -6.76 -24.60
C ALA A 413 0.63 -6.49 -23.77
N TRP A 414 0.53 -5.30 -23.18
CA TRP A 414 -0.67 -4.84 -22.48
C TRP A 414 -1.89 -4.76 -23.38
N GLU A 415 -1.77 -4.13 -24.55
CA GLU A 415 -2.86 -4.02 -25.54
C GLU A 415 -3.36 -5.40 -25.98
N ARG A 416 -2.45 -6.33 -26.28
CA ARG A 416 -2.83 -7.71 -26.61
C ARG A 416 -3.52 -8.42 -25.45
N ALA A 417 -3.02 -8.25 -24.23
CA ALA A 417 -3.62 -8.86 -23.05
C ALA A 417 -5.03 -8.33 -22.80
N MET A 418 -5.24 -7.01 -22.83
CA MET A 418 -6.57 -6.42 -22.66
C MET A 418 -7.51 -6.68 -23.85
N GLY A 419 -6.96 -6.99 -25.02
CA GLY A 419 -7.72 -7.47 -26.18
C GLY A 419 -8.12 -8.95 -26.11
N ASP A 420 -7.49 -9.75 -25.23
CA ASP A 420 -7.86 -11.15 -25.01
C ASP A 420 -9.12 -11.23 -24.14
N GLY A 421 -10.16 -11.90 -24.64
CA GLY A 421 -11.45 -11.99 -23.95
C GLY A 421 -11.39 -12.65 -22.58
N VAL A 422 -10.45 -13.60 -22.35
CA VAL A 422 -10.29 -14.28 -21.06
C VAL A 422 -9.64 -13.34 -20.05
N VAL A 423 -8.52 -12.69 -20.42
CA VAL A 423 -7.87 -11.70 -19.56
C VAL A 423 -8.84 -10.58 -19.20
N ARG A 424 -9.53 -10.01 -20.20
CA ARG A 424 -10.52 -8.95 -19.99
C ARG A 424 -11.63 -9.40 -19.06
N GLY A 425 -12.21 -10.59 -19.29
CA GLY A 425 -13.28 -11.12 -18.43
C GLY A 425 -12.86 -11.31 -16.97
N LEU A 426 -11.63 -11.79 -16.73
CA LEU A 426 -11.08 -11.93 -15.37
C LEU A 426 -10.87 -10.57 -14.69
N THR A 427 -10.39 -9.56 -15.41
CA THR A 427 -10.25 -8.20 -14.87
C THR A 427 -11.61 -7.50 -14.65
N GLU A 428 -12.55 -7.65 -15.59
CA GLU A 428 -13.90 -7.09 -15.50
C GLU A 428 -14.72 -7.74 -14.38
N ARG A 429 -14.49 -9.03 -14.05
CA ARG A 429 -15.13 -9.70 -12.91
C ARG A 429 -14.85 -8.99 -11.58
N LEU A 430 -13.64 -8.49 -11.37
CA LEU A 430 -13.29 -7.69 -10.19
C LEU A 430 -14.01 -6.34 -10.18
N TRP A 431 -13.93 -5.62 -11.30
CA TRP A 431 -14.52 -4.29 -11.46
C TRP A 431 -16.05 -4.29 -11.34
N THR A 432 -16.73 -5.28 -11.89
CA THR A 432 -18.21 -5.38 -11.87
C THR A 432 -18.74 -5.95 -10.57
N GLY A 433 -17.88 -6.48 -9.70
CA GLY A 433 -18.30 -7.15 -8.48
C GLY A 433 -18.88 -8.55 -8.69
N ALA A 434 -18.79 -9.12 -9.90
CA ALA A 434 -19.35 -10.43 -10.23
C ALA A 434 -18.80 -11.57 -9.34
N TRP A 435 -17.58 -11.41 -8.80
CA TRP A 435 -16.99 -12.32 -7.81
C TRP A 435 -17.83 -12.47 -6.53
N ARG A 436 -18.69 -11.50 -6.18
CA ARG A 436 -19.53 -11.54 -4.97
C ARG A 436 -20.53 -12.68 -4.99
N ALA A 437 -20.91 -13.20 -6.16
CA ALA A 437 -21.77 -14.37 -6.25
C ALA A 437 -21.15 -15.62 -5.59
N GLU A 438 -19.81 -15.71 -5.57
CA GLU A 438 -19.05 -16.79 -4.93
C GLU A 438 -18.78 -16.50 -3.44
N HIS A 439 -18.92 -15.24 -3.02
CA HIS A 439 -18.66 -14.77 -1.66
C HIS A 439 -19.79 -13.84 -1.17
N PRO A 440 -21.03 -14.36 -1.01
CA PRO A 440 -22.20 -13.53 -0.74
C PRO A 440 -22.16 -12.82 0.62
N ALA A 441 -21.37 -13.32 1.58
CA ALA A 441 -21.18 -12.74 2.89
C ALA A 441 -20.10 -11.63 2.93
N ALA A 442 -19.35 -11.43 1.84
CA ALA A 442 -18.30 -10.41 1.80
C ALA A 442 -18.89 -8.99 1.94
N ALA A 443 -18.31 -8.21 2.85
CA ALA A 443 -18.64 -6.81 3.08
C ALA A 443 -17.66 -5.86 2.34
N PRO A 444 -17.98 -4.55 2.23
CA PRO A 444 -17.03 -3.52 1.77
C PRO A 444 -15.65 -3.66 2.43
N GLY A 445 -14.59 -3.61 1.62
CA GLY A 445 -13.21 -3.86 2.06
C GLY A 445 -12.80 -5.34 2.05
N GLN A 446 -13.71 -6.29 1.82
CA GLN A 446 -13.43 -7.73 1.91
C GLN A 446 -13.42 -8.39 0.54
N VAL A 447 -12.41 -8.10 -0.27
CA VAL A 447 -12.18 -8.83 -1.54
C VAL A 447 -11.25 -10.01 -1.23
N PRO A 448 -11.72 -11.26 -1.31
CA PRO A 448 -10.86 -12.44 -1.12
C PRO A 448 -9.76 -12.49 -2.17
N TRP A 449 -8.62 -13.10 -1.82
CA TRP A 449 -7.53 -13.36 -2.76
C TRP A 449 -8.03 -14.06 -4.04
N GLU A 450 -8.93 -15.03 -3.91
CA GLU A 450 -9.46 -15.83 -5.02
C GLU A 450 -10.22 -14.97 -6.04
N ALA A 451 -10.87 -13.88 -5.60
CA ALA A 451 -11.56 -12.96 -6.49
C ALA A 451 -10.59 -12.28 -7.48
N PHE A 452 -9.32 -12.10 -7.10
CA PHE A 452 -8.31 -11.50 -7.97
C PHE A 452 -7.89 -12.38 -9.14
N ALA A 453 -8.21 -13.68 -9.10
CA ALA A 453 -7.91 -14.65 -10.16
C ALA A 453 -6.46 -14.60 -10.66
N PHE A 454 -5.51 -14.27 -9.77
CA PHE A 454 -4.14 -13.95 -10.14
C PHE A 454 -3.45 -15.09 -10.90
N ASP A 455 -3.61 -16.33 -10.43
CA ASP A 455 -2.98 -17.50 -11.05
C ASP A 455 -3.55 -17.78 -12.44
N ALA A 456 -4.87 -17.60 -12.62
CA ALA A 456 -5.53 -17.75 -13.91
C ALA A 456 -5.08 -16.67 -14.90
N LEU A 457 -4.97 -15.42 -14.44
CA LEU A 457 -4.40 -14.32 -15.21
C LEU A 457 -2.96 -14.64 -15.62
N ALA A 458 -2.11 -15.04 -14.68
CA ALA A 458 -0.71 -15.37 -14.95
C ALA A 458 -0.56 -16.54 -15.94
N ALA A 459 -1.36 -17.60 -15.80
CA ALA A 459 -1.39 -18.73 -16.73
C ALA A 459 -1.78 -18.28 -18.14
N ARG A 460 -2.87 -17.53 -18.27
CA ARG A 460 -3.34 -17.03 -19.58
C ARG A 460 -2.31 -16.12 -20.25
N LEU A 461 -1.67 -15.24 -19.49
CA LEU A 461 -0.62 -14.37 -20.03
C LEU A 461 0.61 -15.15 -20.51
N LYS A 462 0.98 -16.26 -19.85
CA LYS A 462 2.05 -17.15 -20.32
C LYS A 462 1.69 -17.83 -21.65
N GLU A 463 0.44 -18.24 -21.83
CA GLU A 463 -0.06 -18.78 -23.10
C GLU A 463 0.01 -17.73 -24.23
N LEU A 464 -0.42 -16.49 -23.96
CA LEU A 464 -0.35 -15.40 -24.94
C LEU A 464 1.10 -15.06 -25.33
N LYS A 465 2.06 -15.23 -24.42
CA LYS A 465 3.49 -15.02 -24.67
C LYS A 465 4.11 -16.13 -25.53
N THR A 466 3.68 -17.38 -25.34
CA THR A 466 4.25 -18.57 -26.01
C THR A 466 3.73 -18.76 -27.44
N ARG A 467 2.50 -18.37 -27.77
CA ARG A 467 1.94 -18.40 -29.15
C ARG A 467 2.67 -17.53 -30.18
N ARG A 468 3.78 -16.89 -29.78
CA ARG A 468 4.58 -15.94 -30.57
C ARG A 468 6.04 -16.37 -30.72
N ALA A 469 6.43 -17.48 -30.08
CA ALA A 469 7.67 -18.21 -30.34
C ALA A 469 7.35 -19.37 -31.27
#